data_AF-A0A7H8NB12-F1
#
_entry.id   AF-A0A7H8NB12-F1
#
_cell.length_a   1.000
_cell.length_b   1.000
_cell.length_c   1.000
_cell.angle_alpha   90.00
_cell.angle_beta   90.00
_cell.angle_gamma   90.00
#
_symmetry.space_group_name_H-M   'P 1'
#
loop_
_entity.id
_entity.type
_entity.pdbx_description
1 polymer ?
#
loop_
_entity_poly.entity_id
_entity_poly.type
_entity_poly.pdbx_seq_one_letter_code
_entity_poly.pdbx_strand_id
1 'polypeptide(L)'
;MRIPRPSLSPRRAAVALCLGAALTLPLTACGQERADSASNQGATPTPSSAPSPSSTHSPSPTRSPTPSPAGPRGNVEPVVPDGAPHYGENNGFKSELDMSPANERAARAEAARVEPVIARLWKAGVWDPDRVRAALLALGYRNQGAGGESGDGTLSVSGLGTGGETGQQATPEGARVALYVGDDACVTAYTQPASYHVGVGGMYAEGGCFKPTGGH
;
A
#
# COMPACT_ATOMS: atom_id res chain seq x y z
N MET A 1 -35.24 55.35 22.10
CA MET A 1 -35.34 55.64 20.65
C MET A 1 -35.15 54.34 19.87
N ARG A 2 -35.86 54.21 18.75
CA ARG A 2 -36.29 52.93 18.13
C ARG A 2 -35.17 51.98 17.71
N ILE A 3 -35.39 50.70 18.00
CA ILE A 3 -34.75 49.52 17.38
C ILE A 3 -35.48 49.20 16.06
N PRO A 4 -34.77 48.79 15.00
CA PRO A 4 -35.28 47.79 14.07
C PRO A 4 -34.38 46.54 14.02
N ARG A 5 -35.00 45.36 14.21
CA ARG A 5 -34.50 44.03 13.81
C ARG A 5 -35.03 43.68 12.39
N PRO A 6 -34.90 42.44 11.91
CA PRO A 6 -33.99 42.00 10.84
C PRO A 6 -34.71 41.77 9.50
N SER A 7 -33.94 41.73 8.40
CA SER A 7 -34.43 41.25 7.10
C SER A 7 -34.22 39.74 6.99
N LEU A 8 -35.29 38.97 7.21
CA LEU A 8 -35.43 37.58 6.78
C LEU A 8 -36.10 37.59 5.40
N SER A 9 -35.39 37.12 4.38
CA SER A 9 -36.01 36.79 3.08
C SER A 9 -36.24 35.28 2.99
N PRO A 10 -37.49 34.81 2.98
CA PRO A 10 -37.82 33.43 2.63
C PRO A 10 -38.02 33.32 1.12
N ARG A 11 -37.35 32.36 0.47
CA ARG A 11 -37.80 31.84 -0.82
C ARG A 11 -38.18 30.37 -0.66
N ARG A 12 -39.50 30.15 -0.62
CA ARG A 12 -40.18 28.88 -0.79
C ARG A 12 -40.29 28.55 -2.28
N ALA A 13 -40.07 27.29 -2.66
CA ALA A 13 -40.81 26.50 -3.68
C ALA A 13 -40.03 25.18 -3.83
N ALA A 14 -40.50 24.01 -3.36
CA ALA A 14 -41.66 23.22 -3.77
C ALA A 14 -41.49 22.50 -5.14
N VAL A 15 -41.37 21.16 -5.03
CA VAL A 15 -41.91 20.10 -5.90
C VAL A 15 -41.37 19.96 -7.34
N ALA A 16 -40.75 18.80 -7.62
CA ALA A 16 -41.10 17.98 -8.77
C ALA A 16 -40.64 16.53 -8.56
N LEU A 17 -41.63 15.67 -8.36
CA LEU A 17 -41.59 14.21 -8.40
C LEU A 17 -41.42 13.78 -9.87
N CYS A 18 -40.38 13.01 -10.20
CA CYS A 18 -40.33 12.26 -11.47
C CYS A 18 -40.20 10.77 -11.18
N LEU A 19 -41.34 10.09 -11.38
CA LEU A 19 -41.44 8.65 -11.56
C LEU A 19 -40.71 8.21 -12.84
N GLY A 20 -40.08 7.04 -12.78
CA GLY A 20 -40.15 6.06 -13.86
C GLY A 20 -38.97 6.01 -14.84
N ALA A 21 -38.18 4.94 -14.77
CA ALA A 21 -38.20 3.88 -15.79
C ALA A 21 -37.21 2.77 -15.40
N ALA A 22 -37.76 1.58 -15.11
CA ALA A 22 -37.00 0.35 -15.04
C ALA A 22 -36.61 -0.08 -16.46
N LEU A 23 -35.32 -0.35 -16.68
CA LEU A 23 -34.84 -1.11 -17.84
C LEU A 23 -33.99 -2.26 -17.33
N THR A 24 -34.64 -3.41 -17.25
CA THR A 24 -34.03 -4.74 -17.10
C THR A 24 -33.31 -5.12 -18.39
N LEU A 25 -32.02 -5.46 -18.31
CA LEU A 25 -31.27 -6.13 -19.38
C LEU A 25 -30.61 -7.38 -18.79
N PRO A 26 -31.10 -8.61 -19.12
CA PRO A 26 -30.34 -9.83 -18.91
C PRO A 26 -29.50 -10.11 -20.17
N LEU A 27 -28.18 -9.99 -20.06
CA LEU A 27 -27.28 -10.54 -21.08
C LEU A 27 -26.83 -11.93 -20.63
N THR A 28 -27.52 -12.91 -21.20
CA THR A 28 -27.12 -14.31 -21.27
C THR A 28 -25.91 -14.44 -22.20
N ALA A 29 -24.83 -15.06 -21.74
CA ALA A 29 -23.82 -15.62 -22.64
C ALA A 29 -23.37 -16.99 -22.12
N CYS A 30 -23.94 -18.02 -22.74
CA CYS A 30 -23.45 -19.40 -22.78
C CYS A 30 -22.44 -19.56 -23.94
N GLY A 31 -21.54 -20.54 -23.82
CA GLY A 31 -20.70 -21.01 -24.94
C GLY A 31 -19.32 -21.46 -24.45
N GLN A 32 -19.12 -22.65 -23.88
CA GLN A 32 -19.21 -24.01 -24.45
C GLN A 32 -17.89 -24.48 -25.09
N GLU A 33 -17.59 -25.73 -24.76
CA GLU A 33 -16.32 -26.45 -24.74
C GLU A 33 -15.70 -26.73 -26.12
N ARG A 34 -14.39 -27.01 -26.13
CA ARG A 34 -13.85 -28.06 -26.98
C ARG A 34 -12.71 -28.81 -26.30
N ALA A 35 -12.99 -30.07 -26.02
CA ALA A 35 -12.02 -31.14 -25.82
C ALA A 35 -11.51 -31.65 -27.19
N ASP A 36 -10.65 -32.66 -27.09
CA ASP A 36 -10.06 -33.53 -28.11
C ASP A 36 -8.73 -33.01 -28.71
N SER A 37 -7.62 -33.75 -28.62
CA SER A 37 -7.55 -35.19 -28.84
C SER A 37 -6.52 -35.89 -27.96
N ALA A 38 -6.92 -37.06 -27.48
CA ALA A 38 -6.10 -38.11 -26.92
C ALA A 38 -5.02 -38.60 -27.91
N SER A 39 -3.90 -39.08 -27.38
CA SER A 39 -3.33 -40.37 -27.78
C SER A 39 -2.24 -40.85 -26.82
N ASN A 40 -2.57 -41.97 -26.17
CA ASN A 40 -1.76 -43.16 -25.96
C ASN A 40 -0.47 -43.13 -25.10
N GLN A 41 -0.62 -43.80 -23.96
CA GLN A 41 0.08 -45.03 -23.56
C GLN A 41 1.62 -45.01 -23.45
N GLY A 42 2.10 -45.33 -22.25
CA GLY A 42 3.09 -46.38 -22.09
C GLY A 42 4.28 -46.09 -21.17
N ALA A 43 4.32 -46.86 -20.09
CA ALA A 43 5.52 -47.38 -19.41
C ALA A 43 6.29 -46.50 -18.40
N THR A 44 6.13 -46.81 -17.11
CA THR A 44 7.24 -46.95 -16.13
C THR A 44 8.04 -48.23 -16.44
N PRO A 45 9.32 -48.46 -15.98
CA PRO A 45 9.88 -48.01 -14.70
C PRO A 45 11.41 -47.64 -14.63
N THR A 46 11.78 -47.18 -13.42
CA THR A 46 13.06 -47.35 -12.67
C THR A 46 14.28 -46.41 -12.85
N PRO A 47 15.07 -46.18 -11.77
CA PRO A 47 15.97 -45.03 -11.57
C PRO A 47 17.47 -45.35 -11.70
N SER A 48 18.33 -44.34 -11.85
CA SER A 48 19.75 -44.39 -11.47
C SER A 48 20.45 -43.02 -11.56
N SER A 49 21.03 -42.58 -10.44
CA SER A 49 22.48 -42.26 -10.28
C SER A 49 22.73 -41.16 -9.24
N ALA A 50 23.44 -41.52 -8.17
CA ALA A 50 24.20 -40.65 -7.26
C ALA A 50 25.63 -40.43 -7.81
N PRO A 51 26.66 -39.90 -7.09
CA PRO A 51 26.73 -38.99 -5.92
C PRO A 51 27.73 -37.81 -6.10
N SER A 52 27.90 -37.02 -5.02
CA SER A 52 28.82 -35.89 -4.74
C SER A 52 30.31 -36.08 -5.04
N PRO A 53 31.10 -34.99 -4.92
CA PRO A 53 32.30 -35.07 -4.08
C PRO A 53 32.42 -33.98 -2.99
N SER A 54 33.18 -34.36 -1.97
CA SER A 54 33.33 -33.76 -0.64
C SER A 54 34.31 -32.58 -0.54
N SER A 55 34.12 -31.81 0.53
CA SER A 55 34.99 -30.77 1.09
C SER A 55 36.40 -31.25 1.48
N THR A 56 37.43 -30.39 1.39
CA THR A 56 38.60 -30.45 2.30
C THR A 56 39.34 -29.10 2.42
N HIS A 57 39.26 -28.51 3.62
CA HIS A 57 40.26 -27.80 4.44
C HIS A 57 41.22 -26.72 3.88
N SER A 58 41.26 -25.63 4.67
CA SER A 58 42.16 -24.46 4.70
C SER A 58 43.64 -24.81 4.92
N PRO A 59 44.59 -23.90 4.62
CA PRO A 59 45.05 -22.98 5.68
C PRO A 59 45.34 -21.53 5.24
N SER A 60 45.21 -20.61 6.21
CA SER A 60 45.58 -19.18 6.16
C SER A 60 47.07 -18.94 5.90
N PRO A 61 47.40 -17.72 5.40
CA PRO A 61 48.47 -16.97 6.04
C PRO A 61 48.05 -15.55 6.44
N THR A 62 48.41 -15.20 7.68
CA THR A 62 48.37 -13.87 8.28
C THR A 62 49.24 -12.88 7.52
N ARG A 63 48.67 -11.75 7.07
CA ARG A 63 49.42 -10.50 6.82
C ARG A 63 48.61 -9.31 7.32
N SER A 64 49.21 -8.55 8.22
CA SER A 64 48.73 -7.27 8.74
C SER A 64 48.57 -6.23 7.61
N PRO A 65 47.55 -5.34 7.64
CA PRO A 65 47.42 -4.28 6.65
C PRO A 65 48.09 -2.97 7.11
N THR A 66 48.94 -2.43 6.24
CA THR A 66 49.36 -1.02 6.22
C THR A 66 48.22 -0.16 5.61
N PRO A 67 47.91 1.04 6.11
CA PRO A 67 46.74 1.81 5.67
C PRO A 67 47.05 2.75 4.50
N SER A 68 46.18 2.78 3.47
CA SER A 68 45.85 3.94 2.59
C SER A 68 45.09 3.48 1.32
N PRO A 69 44.35 4.36 0.59
CA PRO A 69 43.46 5.43 1.00
C PRO A 69 42.02 5.22 0.44
N ALA A 70 41.10 6.11 0.83
CA ALA A 70 39.67 6.07 0.57
C ALA A 70 39.25 5.79 -0.90
N GLY A 71 38.38 4.78 -1.07
CA GLY A 71 37.55 4.54 -2.25
C GLY A 71 36.06 4.78 -1.94
N PRO A 72 35.20 4.86 -2.97
CA PRO A 72 33.88 5.49 -2.90
C PRO A 72 32.92 4.73 -1.99
N ARG A 73 32.04 5.46 -1.30
CA ARG A 73 31.01 4.94 -0.38
C ARG A 73 30.08 3.98 -1.11
N GLY A 74 30.41 2.70 -1.11
CA GLY A 74 29.51 1.61 -1.45
C GLY A 74 28.39 1.54 -0.40
N ASN A 75 27.19 1.25 -0.86
CA ASN A 75 26.02 1.02 -0.01
C ASN A 75 26.39 -0.01 1.06
N VAL A 76 26.51 0.43 2.31
CA VAL A 76 26.62 -0.49 3.44
C VAL A 76 25.23 -1.04 3.64
N GLU A 77 25.00 -2.23 3.08
CA GLU A 77 23.90 -3.09 3.46
C GLU A 77 23.98 -3.25 4.99
N PRO A 78 22.89 -2.98 5.74
CA PRO A 78 22.86 -3.32 7.16
C PRO A 78 23.18 -4.81 7.27
N VAL A 79 24.25 -5.17 7.97
CA VAL A 79 24.58 -6.58 8.24
C VAL A 79 23.37 -7.18 8.96
N VAL A 80 22.55 -7.93 8.22
CA VAL A 80 21.44 -8.69 8.76
C VAL A 80 22.07 -9.87 9.50
N PRO A 81 21.99 -9.94 10.85
CA PRO A 81 22.53 -11.08 11.57
C PRO A 81 21.79 -12.35 11.15
N ASP A 82 22.54 -13.31 10.60
CA ASP A 82 22.18 -14.71 10.39
C ASP A 82 20.71 -14.96 9.97
N GLY A 83 20.27 -14.27 8.92
CA GLY A 83 19.01 -14.61 8.24
C GLY A 83 19.16 -15.93 7.49
N ALA A 84 18.09 -16.72 7.43
CA ALA A 84 18.06 -17.92 6.59
C ALA A 84 18.63 -17.60 5.19
N PRO A 85 19.44 -18.49 4.58
CA PRO A 85 19.94 -18.29 3.23
C PRO A 85 18.79 -17.83 2.31
N HIS A 86 19.05 -16.81 1.49
CA HIS A 86 18.07 -16.19 0.58
C HIS A 86 16.96 -15.32 1.21
N TYR A 87 17.08 -14.89 2.47
CA TYR A 87 16.05 -14.05 3.09
C TYR A 87 15.75 -12.75 2.33
N GLY A 88 16.79 -12.04 1.88
CA GLY A 88 16.65 -10.78 1.15
C GLY A 88 15.93 -10.95 -0.18
N GLU A 89 16.32 -11.98 -0.95
CA GLU A 89 15.69 -12.31 -2.23
C GLU A 89 14.24 -12.74 -2.04
N ASN A 90 13.97 -13.59 -1.04
CA ASN A 90 12.63 -14.09 -0.73
C ASN A 90 11.69 -13.01 -0.15
N ASN A 91 12.22 -11.90 0.36
CA ASN A 91 11.44 -10.81 0.93
C ASN A 91 11.59 -9.50 0.15
N GLY A 92 12.07 -9.55 -1.10
CA GLY A 92 12.19 -8.35 -1.94
C GLY A 92 10.86 -7.58 -2.05
N PHE A 93 9.74 -8.30 -2.08
CA PHE A 93 8.38 -7.76 -2.10
C PHE A 93 8.01 -6.86 -0.91
N LYS A 94 8.75 -6.98 0.21
CA LYS A 94 8.59 -6.16 1.42
C LYS A 94 9.41 -4.87 1.39
N SER A 95 10.17 -4.64 0.33
CA SER A 95 10.94 -3.40 0.15
C SER A 95 10.12 -2.42 -0.67
N GLU A 96 10.24 -1.14 -0.32
CA GLU A 96 9.72 -0.05 -1.14
C GLU A 96 10.58 0.06 -2.41
N LEU A 97 9.93 0.34 -3.53
CA LEU A 97 10.59 0.66 -4.79
C LEU A 97 11.18 2.07 -4.73
N ASP A 98 12.19 2.33 -5.56
CA ASP A 98 12.77 3.67 -5.68
C ASP A 98 11.75 4.65 -6.26
N MET A 99 11.75 5.88 -5.74
CA MET A 99 10.98 6.99 -6.29
C MET A 99 11.82 7.80 -7.27
N SER A 100 11.20 8.26 -8.35
CA SER A 100 11.78 9.31 -9.17
C SER A 100 11.93 10.61 -8.37
N PRO A 101 12.98 11.42 -8.60
CA PRO A 101 13.16 12.68 -7.86
C PRO A 101 12.01 13.69 -8.04
N ALA A 102 11.26 13.60 -9.14
CA ALA A 102 10.11 14.46 -9.38
C ALA A 102 8.93 14.07 -8.48
N ASN A 103 8.59 12.78 -8.42
CA ASN A 103 7.49 12.27 -7.63
C ASN A 103 7.81 12.31 -6.14
N GLU A 104 9.06 12.11 -5.73
CA GLU A 104 9.49 12.31 -4.35
C GLU A 104 9.23 13.76 -3.88
N ARG A 105 9.58 14.76 -4.70
CA ARG A 105 9.29 16.17 -4.39
C ARG A 105 7.80 16.45 -4.32
N ALA A 106 7.02 15.90 -5.24
CA ALA A 106 5.56 16.03 -5.23
C ALA A 106 4.95 15.39 -3.97
N ALA A 107 5.39 14.18 -3.61
CA ALA A 107 4.91 13.46 -2.44
C ALA A 107 5.26 14.20 -1.14
N ARG A 108 6.45 14.80 -1.04
CA ARG A 108 6.81 15.67 0.10
C ARG A 108 5.91 16.90 0.19
N ALA A 109 5.54 17.51 -0.94
CA ALA A 109 4.60 18.64 -0.95
C ALA A 109 3.19 18.20 -0.50
N GLU A 110 2.73 17.03 -0.95
CA GLU A 110 1.44 16.48 -0.51
C GLU A 110 1.45 16.06 0.97
N ALA A 111 2.54 15.47 1.46
CA ALA A 111 2.71 15.18 2.88
C ALA A 111 2.59 16.45 3.74
N ALA A 112 3.21 17.56 3.31
CA ALA A 112 3.11 18.85 4.00
C ALA A 112 1.67 19.42 4.00
N ARG A 113 0.84 19.08 3.00
CA ARG A 113 -0.59 19.46 2.96
C ARG A 113 -1.45 18.57 3.85
N VAL A 114 -1.15 17.26 3.88
CA VAL A 114 -1.90 16.24 4.64
C VAL A 114 -1.63 16.34 6.13
N GLU A 115 -0.37 16.54 6.54
CA GLU A 115 0.06 16.54 7.93
C GLU A 115 -0.75 17.44 8.87
N PRO A 116 -1.01 18.73 8.57
CA PRO A 116 -1.81 19.57 9.47
C PRO A 116 -3.25 19.09 9.63
N VAL A 117 -3.81 18.40 8.64
CA VAL A 117 -5.15 17.80 8.75
C VAL A 117 -5.12 16.58 9.66
N ILE A 118 -4.17 15.67 9.44
CA ILE A 118 -4.00 14.47 10.29
C ILE A 118 -3.71 14.87 11.75
N ALA A 119 -2.80 15.82 11.97
CA ALA A 119 -2.47 16.31 13.30
C ALA A 119 -3.68 16.93 14.01
N ARG A 120 -4.53 17.67 13.29
CA ARG A 120 -5.78 18.24 13.84
C ARG A 120 -6.79 17.15 14.20
N LEU A 121 -6.96 16.14 13.35
CA LEU A 121 -7.85 15.02 13.60
C LEU A 121 -7.41 14.26 14.85
N TRP A 122 -6.12 13.94 14.96
CA TRP A 122 -5.56 13.28 16.13
C TRP A 122 -5.78 14.09 17.42
N LYS A 123 -5.47 15.40 17.42
CA LYS A 123 -5.73 16.29 18.57
C LYS A 123 -7.21 16.36 18.96
N ALA A 124 -8.11 16.19 18.01
CA ALA A 124 -9.56 16.17 18.23
C ALA A 124 -10.10 14.79 18.61
N GLY A 125 -9.23 13.78 18.76
CA GLY A 125 -9.62 12.40 19.05
C GLY A 125 -10.37 11.73 17.90
N VAL A 126 -10.01 12.07 16.66
CA VAL A 126 -10.65 11.52 15.45
C VAL A 126 -9.69 10.56 14.77
N TRP A 127 -10.06 9.29 14.82
CA TRP A 127 -9.30 8.17 14.27
C TRP A 127 -10.19 7.15 13.56
N ASP A 128 -11.48 7.47 13.42
CA ASP A 128 -12.42 6.74 12.59
C ASP A 128 -12.09 6.91 11.09
N PRO A 129 -11.99 5.82 10.30
CA PRO A 129 -11.62 5.88 8.88
C PRO A 129 -12.53 6.77 8.03
N ASP A 130 -13.84 6.79 8.28
CA ASP A 130 -14.78 7.57 7.47
C ASP A 130 -14.62 9.06 7.71
N ARG A 131 -14.43 9.47 8.97
CA ARG A 131 -14.17 10.87 9.32
C ARG A 131 -12.81 11.35 8.82
N VAL A 132 -11.79 10.48 8.87
CA VAL A 132 -10.46 10.78 8.32
C VAL A 132 -10.54 10.94 6.80
N ARG A 133 -11.23 10.01 6.11
CA ARG A 133 -11.48 10.08 4.67
C ARG A 133 -12.19 11.37 4.30
N ALA A 134 -13.29 11.71 4.98
CA ALA A 134 -14.05 12.93 4.69
C ALA A 134 -13.19 14.20 4.81
N ALA A 135 -12.33 14.28 5.83
CA ALA A 135 -11.44 15.42 6.02
C ALA A 135 -10.37 15.55 4.91
N LEU A 136 -9.86 14.44 4.40
CA LEU A 136 -8.90 14.44 3.30
C LEU A 136 -9.57 14.71 1.95
N LEU A 137 -10.77 14.18 1.70
CA LEU A 137 -11.54 14.52 0.50
C LEU A 137 -11.87 16.02 0.43
N ALA A 138 -12.05 16.69 1.56
CA ALA A 138 -12.23 18.15 1.61
C ALA A 138 -11.00 18.94 1.14
N LEU A 139 -9.81 18.31 1.01
CA LEU A 139 -8.62 18.90 0.39
C LEU A 139 -8.58 18.75 -1.13
N GLY A 140 -9.55 18.04 -1.72
CA GLY A 140 -9.66 17.82 -3.17
C GLY A 140 -9.09 16.49 -3.67
N TYR A 141 -8.69 15.58 -2.78
CA TYR A 141 -8.26 14.23 -3.19
C TYR A 141 -9.42 13.40 -3.72
N ARG A 142 -9.12 12.41 -4.57
CA ARG A 142 -10.12 11.50 -5.14
C ARG A 142 -10.10 10.18 -4.38
N ASN A 143 -11.26 9.60 -4.07
CA ASN A 143 -11.27 8.24 -3.54
C ASN A 143 -10.77 7.25 -4.59
N GLN A 144 -10.07 6.21 -4.12
CA GLN A 144 -9.82 5.01 -4.92
C GLN A 144 -11.16 4.40 -5.37
N GLY A 145 -11.26 4.12 -6.67
CA GLY A 145 -12.44 3.52 -7.27
C GLY A 145 -12.65 2.08 -6.82
N ALA A 146 -13.87 1.56 -7.00
CA ALA A 146 -14.24 0.19 -6.61
C ALA A 146 -13.39 -0.90 -7.30
N GLY A 147 -12.70 -0.59 -8.41
CA GLY A 147 -11.77 -1.48 -9.11
C GLY A 147 -10.34 -1.46 -8.57
N GLY A 148 -10.03 -0.69 -7.52
CA GLY A 148 -8.67 -0.59 -6.98
C GLY A 148 -7.69 0.16 -7.87
N GLU A 149 -8.15 0.74 -9.00
CA GLU A 149 -7.33 1.59 -9.85
C GLU A 149 -6.76 2.74 -9.02
N SER A 150 -5.45 2.68 -8.86
CA SER A 150 -4.65 3.67 -8.16
C SER A 150 -4.11 4.60 -9.22
N GLY A 151 -4.64 5.83 -9.26
CA GLY A 151 -4.13 6.89 -10.13
C GLY A 151 -3.55 8.03 -9.30
N ASP A 152 -2.85 8.95 -9.95
CA ASP A 152 -2.30 10.14 -9.29
C ASP A 152 -3.38 10.93 -8.51
N GLY A 153 -3.06 11.31 -7.27
CA GLY A 153 -3.97 12.02 -6.37
C GLY A 153 -5.14 11.16 -5.84
N THR A 154 -5.02 9.83 -5.92
CA THR A 154 -6.03 8.90 -5.40
C THR A 154 -5.76 8.55 -3.94
N LEU A 155 -6.81 8.47 -3.15
CA LEU A 155 -6.81 8.30 -1.70
C LEU A 155 -7.50 6.98 -1.32
N SER A 156 -6.80 6.17 -0.53
CA SER A 156 -7.36 5.02 0.17
C SER A 156 -7.25 5.23 1.68
N VAL A 157 -8.36 5.08 2.40
CA VAL A 157 -8.41 5.18 3.86
C VAL A 157 -9.07 3.94 4.42
N SER A 158 -8.40 3.25 5.34
CA SER A 158 -8.90 2.02 5.94
C SER A 158 -8.60 2.00 7.44
N GLY A 159 -9.25 1.09 8.18
CA GLY A 159 -8.85 0.81 9.56
C GLY A 159 -7.43 0.24 9.63
N LEU A 160 -6.77 0.40 10.78
CA LEU A 160 -5.54 -0.32 11.09
C LEU A 160 -5.85 -1.81 11.27
N GLY A 161 -5.85 -2.59 10.19
CA GLY A 161 -6.18 -4.03 10.23
C GLY A 161 -5.20 -4.87 11.05
N THR A 162 -5.68 -5.98 11.60
CA THR A 162 -4.85 -7.06 12.17
C THR A 162 -4.39 -7.98 11.04
N GLY A 163 -3.10 -7.95 10.71
CA GLY A 163 -2.48 -8.94 9.83
C GLY A 163 -2.27 -10.28 10.54
N GLY A 164 -3.30 -10.85 11.16
CA GLY A 164 -3.20 -12.07 11.96
C GLY A 164 -4.23 -13.12 11.54
N GLU A 165 -3.73 -14.26 11.05
CA GLU A 165 -4.46 -15.52 11.06
C GLU A 165 -4.75 -15.89 12.53
N THR A 166 -5.98 -16.35 12.81
CA THR A 166 -6.54 -16.79 14.11
C THR A 166 -7.23 -15.72 14.98
N GLY A 167 -8.34 -16.14 15.58
CA GLY A 167 -9.48 -15.31 15.99
C GLY A 167 -9.25 -14.29 17.12
N GLN A 168 -10.20 -13.35 17.17
CA GLN A 168 -10.42 -12.36 18.23
C GLN A 168 -9.22 -11.51 18.67
N GLN A 169 -8.26 -11.21 17.78
CA GLN A 169 -7.38 -10.07 18.02
C GLN A 169 -8.19 -8.78 17.81
N ALA A 170 -8.36 -7.97 18.86
CA ALA A 170 -8.99 -6.66 18.72
C ALA A 170 -8.23 -5.84 17.67
N THR A 171 -8.93 -5.43 16.60
CA THR A 171 -8.36 -4.54 15.58
C THR A 171 -7.89 -3.27 16.28
N PRO A 172 -6.60 -2.90 16.17
CA PRO A 172 -6.14 -1.66 16.77
C PRO A 172 -6.97 -0.49 16.22
N GLU A 173 -7.46 0.34 17.12
CA GLU A 173 -8.25 1.50 16.76
C GLU A 173 -7.38 2.49 15.98
N GLY A 174 -7.90 2.92 14.84
CA GLY A 174 -7.24 3.93 14.04
C GLY A 174 -7.55 3.85 12.56
N ALA A 175 -7.09 4.87 11.85
CA ALA A 175 -7.18 4.95 10.42
C ALA A 175 -5.78 5.04 9.84
N ARG A 176 -5.55 4.30 8.76
CA ARG A 176 -4.40 4.43 7.88
C ARG A 176 -4.83 5.00 6.53
N VAL A 177 -3.93 5.77 5.94
CA VAL A 177 -4.14 6.56 4.74
C VAL A 177 -3.02 6.25 3.76
N ALA A 178 -3.39 5.96 2.52
CA ALA A 178 -2.50 5.91 1.37
C ALA A 178 -2.97 6.94 0.34
N LEU A 179 -2.08 7.86 -0.03
CA LEU A 179 -2.26 8.80 -1.12
C LEU A 179 -1.20 8.50 -2.18
N TYR A 180 -1.65 8.16 -3.38
CA TYR A 180 -0.79 7.86 -4.52
C TYR A 180 -0.36 9.16 -5.21
N VAL A 181 0.93 9.30 -5.50
CA VAL A 181 1.52 10.50 -6.12
C VAL A 181 2.37 10.07 -7.31
N GLY A 182 1.91 10.41 -8.51
CA GLY A 182 2.48 9.88 -9.74
C GLY A 182 2.39 8.35 -9.79
N ASP A 183 3.42 7.72 -10.37
CA ASP A 183 3.45 6.29 -10.67
C ASP A 183 4.32 5.46 -9.70
N ASP A 184 5.12 6.10 -8.85
CA ASP A 184 6.14 5.42 -8.02
C ASP A 184 6.21 5.91 -6.55
N ALA A 185 5.45 6.95 -6.18
CA ALA A 185 5.53 7.57 -4.86
C ALA A 185 4.20 7.50 -4.09
N CYS A 186 4.32 7.45 -2.78
CA CYS A 186 3.23 7.37 -1.84
C CYS A 186 3.41 8.38 -0.70
N VAL A 187 2.30 8.97 -0.27
CA VAL A 187 2.17 9.56 1.06
C VAL A 187 1.38 8.58 1.91
N THR A 188 1.99 8.11 2.99
CA THR A 188 1.32 7.29 3.99
C THR A 188 1.04 8.11 5.23
N ALA A 189 -0.09 7.87 5.88
CA ALA A 189 -0.37 8.48 7.17
C ALA A 189 -1.18 7.54 8.04
N TYR A 190 -1.17 7.79 9.36
CA TYR A 190 -2.12 7.18 10.26
C TYR A 190 -2.51 8.14 11.39
N THR A 191 -3.68 7.88 11.97
CA THR A 191 -4.12 8.45 13.24
C THR A 191 -4.64 7.31 14.11
N GLN A 192 -4.16 7.25 15.35
CA GLN A 192 -4.53 6.27 16.36
C GLN A 192 -4.53 6.97 17.72
N PRO A 193 -5.16 6.39 18.77
CA PRO A 193 -5.26 7.07 20.06
C PRO A 193 -3.90 7.53 20.63
N ALA A 194 -2.85 6.73 20.45
CA ALA A 194 -1.53 7.02 20.99
C ALA A 194 -0.72 8.07 20.18
N SER A 195 -0.94 8.18 18.87
CA SER A 195 -0.09 8.99 18.00
C SER A 195 -0.69 9.21 16.61
N TYR A 196 -0.05 10.08 15.84
CA TYR A 196 -0.25 10.18 14.39
C TYR A 196 1.11 10.18 13.68
N HIS A 197 1.09 9.90 12.39
CA HIS A 197 2.28 10.00 11.55
C HIS A 197 1.89 10.35 10.11
N VAL A 198 2.79 11.03 9.41
CA VAL A 198 2.77 11.19 7.95
C VAL A 198 4.17 10.92 7.44
N GLY A 199 4.27 10.09 6.40
CA GLY A 199 5.51 9.66 5.78
C GLY A 199 5.42 9.70 4.27
N VAL A 200 6.58 9.72 3.62
CA VAL A 200 6.74 9.61 2.17
C VAL A 200 7.62 8.40 1.91
N GLY A 201 7.20 7.57 0.96
CA GLY A 201 7.92 6.36 0.56
C GLY A 201 7.54 5.94 -0.85
N GLY A 202 8.26 4.96 -1.37
CA GLY A 202 7.92 4.35 -2.65
C GLY A 202 6.71 3.42 -2.55
N MET A 203 6.22 2.99 -3.71
CA MET A 203 5.28 1.87 -3.75
C MET A 203 5.99 0.55 -3.42
N TYR A 204 5.27 -0.44 -2.88
CA TYR A 204 5.78 -1.80 -2.72
C TYR A 204 5.67 -2.57 -4.05
N ALA A 205 6.52 -3.58 -4.25
CA ALA A 205 6.58 -4.34 -5.50
C ALA A 205 5.27 -5.06 -5.85
N GLU A 206 4.50 -5.49 -4.84
CA GLU A 206 3.16 -6.09 -5.01
C GLU A 206 2.06 -5.06 -5.31
N GLY A 207 2.45 -3.79 -5.47
CA GLY A 207 1.54 -2.67 -5.64
C GLY A 207 1.05 -2.10 -4.31
N GLY A 208 0.93 -0.77 -4.28
CA GLY A 208 0.36 -0.04 -3.15
C GLY A 208 1.39 0.60 -2.23
N CYS A 209 0.87 1.38 -1.27
CA CYS A 209 1.66 2.21 -0.37
C CYS A 209 1.97 1.56 0.99
N PHE A 210 1.40 0.38 1.27
CA PHE A 210 1.60 -0.31 2.55
C PHE A 210 2.30 -1.63 2.33
N LYS A 211 3.18 -1.96 3.28
CA LYS A 211 3.93 -3.20 3.27
C LYS A 211 3.00 -4.41 3.12
N PRO A 212 3.19 -5.26 2.10
CA PRO A 212 2.38 -6.45 1.89
C PRO A 212 2.63 -7.49 3.00
N THR A 213 1.60 -8.28 3.30
CA THR A 213 1.67 -9.36 4.29
C THR A 213 2.37 -10.61 3.73
N GLY A 214 2.30 -10.84 2.42
CA GLY A 214 2.94 -11.94 1.69
C GLY A 214 3.27 -11.51 0.25
N GLY A 215 4.15 -12.26 -0.41
CA GLY A 215 4.53 -12.08 -1.81
C GLY A 215 4.17 -13.34 -2.61
N HIS A 216 3.98 -13.20 -3.92
CA HIS A 216 3.55 -14.26 -4.82
C HIS A 216 4.64 -14.74 -5.79
#